data_AF-A0A930UT08-F1
#
_entry.id   AF-A0A930UT08-F1
#
_cell.length_a   1.000
_cell.length_b   1.000
_cell.length_c   1.000
_cell.angle_alpha   90.00
_cell.angle_beta   90.00
_cell.angle_gamma   90.00
#
_symmetry.space_group_name_H-M   'P 1'
#
loop_
_entity.id
_entity.type
_entity.pdbx_description
1 polymer ?
#
loop_
_entity_poly.entity_id
_entity_poly.type
_entity_poly.pdbx_seq_one_letter_code
_entity_poly.pdbx_strand_id
1 'polypeptide(L)' 'MKLAYQSLNSKEWLQKGYQLHCFDIPHLIVDTKREPIWLHLGAGNIFRAFWQTYNNDYNKKLSSKGIIVAED' A
#
# COMPACT_ATOMS: atom_id res chain seq x y z
N MET A 1 5.82 -14.03 -13.04
CA MET A 1 6.20 -13.24 -11.86
C MET A 1 4.99 -13.17 -10.92
N LYS A 2 5.09 -13.71 -9.70
CA LYS A 2 4.00 -13.73 -8.72
C LYS A 2 4.11 -12.47 -7.84
N LEU A 3 3.03 -11.69 -7.71
CA LEU A 3 3.01 -10.54 -6.81
C LEU A 3 3.05 -11.02 -5.35
N ALA A 4 4.16 -10.74 -4.67
CA ALA A 4 4.41 -11.08 -3.28
C ALA A 4 5.50 -10.16 -2.69
N TYR A 5 5.57 -10.01 -1.36
CA TYR A 5 6.56 -9.13 -0.72
C TYR A 5 8.00 -9.40 -1.15
N GLN A 6 8.40 -10.66 -1.20
CA GLN A 6 9.74 -11.08 -1.59
C GLN A 6 10.06 -10.75 -3.05
N SER A 7 9.03 -10.68 -3.89
CA SER A 7 9.17 -10.44 -5.33
C SER A 7 9.32 -8.96 -5.69
N LEU A 8 8.93 -8.04 -4.80
CA LEU A 8 8.90 -6.60 -5.09
C LEU A 8 10.29 -5.99 -5.32
N ASN A 9 11.35 -6.64 -4.83
CA ASN A 9 12.74 -6.21 -5.07
C ASN A 9 13.28 -6.64 -6.45
N SER A 10 12.50 -7.38 -7.24
CA SER A 10 12.92 -7.83 -8.57
C SER A 10 12.93 -6.67 -9.57
N LYS A 11 14.02 -6.53 -10.34
CA LYS A 11 14.13 -5.55 -11.44
C LYS A 11 13.15 -5.84 -12.59
N GLU A 12 12.60 -7.06 -12.66
CA GLU A 12 11.66 -7.48 -13.72
C GLU A 12 10.37 -6.63 -13.70
N TRP A 13 9.91 -6.17 -12.53
CA TRP A 13 8.74 -5.29 -12.44
C TRP A 13 8.97 -3.95 -13.14
N LEU A 14 10.13 -3.32 -12.88
CA LEU A 14 10.50 -2.04 -13.48
C LEU A 14 10.74 -2.17 -14.99
N GLN A 15 11.36 -3.28 -15.42
CA GLN A 15 11.59 -3.56 -16.85
C GLN A 15 10.28 -3.71 -17.64
N LYS A 16 9.21 -4.20 -16.99
CA LYS A 16 7.87 -4.30 -17.58
C LYS A 16 7.06 -3.00 -17.48
N GLY A 17 7.65 -1.92 -16.96
CA GLY A 17 7.00 -0.62 -16.83
C GLY A 17 6.06 -0.48 -15.63
N TYR A 18 6.07 -1.43 -14.69
CA TYR A 18 5.27 -1.28 -13.46
C TYR A 18 5.92 -0.28 -12.52
N GLN A 19 5.09 0.55 -11.90
CA GLN A 19 5.51 1.44 -10.82
C GLN A 19 5.43 0.70 -9.49
N LEU A 20 6.53 0.72 -8.75
CA LEU A 20 6.60 0.20 -7.39
C LEU A 20 6.49 1.34 -6.38
N HIS A 21 6.06 1.02 -5.16
CA HIS A 21 6.09 1.96 -4.04
C HIS A 21 7.54 2.25 -3.65
N CYS A 22 7.78 3.47 -3.17
CA CYS A 22 9.10 3.92 -2.72
C CYS A 22 9.18 4.08 -1.20
N PHE A 23 8.24 3.49 -0.44
CA PHE A 23 8.17 3.54 1.02
C PHE A 23 8.28 2.15 1.66
N ASP A 24 8.65 2.13 2.94
CA ASP A 24 8.81 0.92 3.75
C ASP A 24 7.42 0.39 4.19
N ILE A 25 6.94 -0.65 3.50
CA ILE A 25 5.65 -1.28 3.84
C ILE A 25 5.65 -1.90 5.26
N PRO A 26 6.64 -2.71 5.68
CA PRO A 26 6.71 -3.22 7.04
C PRO A 26 6.55 -2.14 8.10
N HIS A 27 7.26 -1.02 7.97
CA HIS A 27 7.16 0.10 8.90
C HIS A 27 5.75 0.71 8.91
N LEU A 28 5.18 0.97 7.73
CA LEU A 28 3.81 1.48 7.59
C LEU A 28 2.79 0.58 8.31
N ILE A 29 2.90 -0.74 8.15
CA ILE A 29 1.98 -1.71 8.79
C ILE A 29 2.08 -1.63 10.32
N VAL A 30 3.29 -1.62 10.87
CA VAL A 30 3.51 -1.53 12.32
C VAL A 30 2.90 -0.24 12.87
N ASP A 31 3.19 0.87 12.21
CA ASP A 31 2.71 2.19 12.61
C ASP A 31 1.18 2.28 12.54
N THR A 32 0.57 1.75 11.48
CA THR A 32 -0.90 1.70 11.30
C THR A 32 -1.57 0.87 12.39
N LYS A 33 -0.97 -0.26 12.78
CA LYS A 33 -1.52 -1.12 13.83
C LYS A 33 -1.39 -0.49 15.22
N ARG A 34 -0.30 0.24 15.47
CA ARG A 34 -0.07 0.91 16.76
C ARG A 34 -1.04 2.06 16.96
N GLU A 35 -1.32 2.83 15.92
CA GLU A 35 -2.16 4.03 15.98
C GLU A 35 -2.99 4.15 14.69
N PRO A 36 -4.11 3.40 14.58
CA PRO A 36 -4.94 3.42 13.39
C PRO A 36 -5.70 4.74 13.28
N ILE A 37 -5.71 5.32 12.07
CA ILE A 37 -6.43 6.57 11.79
C ILE A 37 -7.69 6.31 10.96
N TRP A 38 -7.63 5.38 10.00
CA TRP A 38 -8.69 5.15 9.03
C TRP A 38 -9.14 3.69 9.04
N LEU A 39 -10.46 3.50 9.11
CA LEU A 39 -11.16 2.23 8.89
C LEU A 39 -12.05 2.37 7.65
N HIS A 40 -11.93 1.44 6.71
CA HIS A 40 -12.85 1.30 5.58
C HIS A 40 -13.63 0.00 5.69
N LEU A 41 -14.92 0.05 5.37
CA LEU A 41 -15.79 -1.13 5.37
C LEU A 41 -16.03 -1.57 3.92
N GLY A 42 -15.57 -2.77 3.58
CA GLY A 42 -15.63 -3.36 2.25
C GLY A 42 -14.39 -3.10 1.39
N ALA A 43 -13.60 -4.13 1.10
CA ALA A 43 -12.46 -4.04 0.18
C ALA A 43 -12.95 -4.27 -1.26
N GLY A 44 -13.90 -3.48 -1.74
CA GLY A 44 -14.41 -3.57 -3.10
C GLY A 44 -13.38 -3.16 -4.17
N ASN A 45 -13.71 -3.43 -5.43
CA ASN A 45 -12.85 -3.03 -6.56
C ASN A 45 -12.69 -1.50 -6.66
N ILE A 46 -13.74 -0.75 -6.33
CA ILE A 46 -13.70 0.72 -6.32
C ILE A 46 -12.67 1.20 -5.30
N PHE A 47 -12.71 0.70 -4.06
CA PHE A 47 -11.72 1.03 -3.04
C PHE A 47 -10.28 0.77 -3.51
N ARG A 48 -10.02 -0.43 -4.06
CA ARG A 48 -8.70 -0.79 -4.58
C ARG A 48 -8.24 0.09 -5.74
N ALA A 49 -9.14 0.53 -6.62
CA ALA A 49 -8.81 1.39 -7.75
C ALA A 49 -8.42 2.82 -7.34
N PHE A 50 -9.08 3.36 -6.32
CA PHE A 50 -8.83 4.73 -5.83
C PHE A 50 -7.71 4.80 -4.77
N TRP A 51 -7.15 3.66 -4.35
CA TRP A 51 -6.01 3.60 -3.43
C TRP A 51 -4.76 4.35 -3.94
N GLN A 52 -4.60 4.48 -5.27
CA GLN A 52 -3.41 5.08 -5.89
C GLN A 52 -3.10 6.49 -5.36
N THR A 53 -4.13 7.27 -4.99
CA THR A 53 -3.96 8.60 -4.40
C THR A 53 -3.20 8.54 -3.07
N TYR A 54 -3.53 7.58 -2.20
CA TYR A 54 -2.86 7.39 -0.90
C TYR A 54 -1.41 6.93 -1.05
N ASN A 55 -1.10 6.11 -2.06
CA ASN A 55 0.28 5.71 -2.34
C ASN A 55 1.19 6.91 -2.61
N ASN A 56 0.68 7.96 -3.24
CA ASN A 56 1.44 9.19 -3.46
C ASN A 56 1.73 9.92 -2.15
N ASP A 57 0.80 9.91 -1.20
CA ASP A 57 0.99 10.55 0.10
C ASP A 57 2.08 9.84 0.92
N TYR A 58 2.11 8.50 0.90
CA TYR A 58 3.18 7.74 1.54
C TYR A 58 4.54 7.99 0.87
N ASN A 59 4.59 8.00 -0.47
CA ASN A 59 5.81 8.32 -1.21
C ASN A 59 6.33 9.74 -0.88
N LYS A 60 5.42 10.71 -0.68
CA LYS A 60 5.74 12.08 -0.28
C LYS A 60 5.93 12.26 1.23
N LYS A 61 5.81 11.19 2.03
CA LYS A 61 5.85 11.21 3.50
C LYS A 61 4.81 12.14 4.15
N LEU A 62 3.68 12.36 3.47
CA LEU A 62 2.54 13.14 3.98
C LEU A 62 1.65 12.33 4.93
N SER A 63 1.74 11.00 4.88
CA SER A 63 1.12 10.10 5.84
C SER A 63 2.11 9.01 6.26
N SER A 64 1.97 8.53 7.50
CA SER A 64 2.71 7.39 8.07
C SER A 64 1.79 6.22 8.44
N LYS A 65 0.49 6.33 8.15
CA LYS A 65 -0.54 5.36 8.56
C LYS A 65 -1.40 4.96 7.35
N GLY A 66 -1.53 3.66 7.16
CA GLY A 66 -2.41 3.02 6.18
C GLY A 66 -3.89 3.08 6.56
N ILE A 67 -4.71 2.43 5.74
CA ILE A 67 -6.14 2.24 6.00
C ILE A 67 -6.34 0.77 6.38
N ILE A 68 -6.99 0.53 7.50
CA ILE A 68 -7.46 -0.80 7.86
C ILE A 68 -8.77 -1.03 7.12
N VAL A 69 -8.90 -2.17 6.44
CA VAL A 69 -10.14 -2.54 5.76
C VAL A 69 -10.75 -3.71 6.50
N ALA A 70 -12.03 -3.61 6.85
CA ALA A 70 -12.82 -4.70 7.39
C ALA A 70 -13.80 -5.18 6.33
N GLU A 71 -13.95 -6.49 6.22
CA GLU A 71 -14.91 -7.19 5.37
C GLU A 71 -15.63 -8.23 6.26
N ASP A 72 -16.88 -8.56 5.91
CA ASP A 72 -17.64 -9.64 6.55
C ASP A 72 -17.21 -11.02 6.01
#